data_AF-A0A0D6L314-F1
#
_entry.id   AF-A0A0D6L314-F1
#
_cell.length_a   1.000
_cell.length_b   1.000
_cell.length_c   1.000
_cell.angle_alpha   90.00
_cell.angle_beta   90.00
_cell.angle_gamma   90.00
#
_symmetry.space_group_name_H-M   'P 1'
#
loop_
_entity.id
_entity.type
_entity.pdbx_description
1 polymer ?
#
loop_
_entity_poly.entity_id
_entity_poly.type
_entity_poly.pdbx_seq_one_letter_code
_entity_poly.pdbx_strand_id
1 'polypeptide(L)' 'MHNLRGVEDSEVIKYLLGYQNQQVADVMTAYVKHVKQHFLNAINHFKLAYKKEKLLKRLQEIADSLI' A
#
# COMPACT_ATOMS: atom_id res chain seq x y z
N MET A 1 9.15 -8.52 -0.16
CA MET A 1 8.76 -7.11 -0.36
C MET A 1 9.95 -6.37 -0.93
N HIS A 2 9.76 -5.56 -1.97
CA HIS A 2 10.82 -4.66 -2.43
C HIS A 2 10.94 -3.50 -1.42
N ASN A 3 12.16 -3.28 -0.90
CA ASN A 3 12.45 -2.14 -0.05
C ASN A 3 12.56 -0.91 -0.96
N LEU A 4 11.61 0.03 -0.85
CA LEU A 4 11.56 1.24 -1.67
C LEU A 4 12.27 2.44 -1.02
N ARG A 5 13.07 2.19 0.02
CA ARG A 5 13.83 3.22 0.72
C ARG A 5 14.95 3.75 -0.17
N GLY A 6 15.00 5.06 -0.35
CA GLY A 6 16.00 5.74 -1.20
C GLY A 6 15.66 5.74 -2.70
N VAL A 7 14.48 5.22 -3.07
CA VAL A 7 13.95 5.27 -4.44
C VAL A 7 13.20 6.58 -4.65
N GLU A 8 13.24 7.14 -5.85
CA GLU A 8 12.52 8.38 -6.15
C GLU A 8 11.00 8.17 -6.08
N ASP A 9 10.28 9.17 -5.59
CA ASP A 9 8.81 9.14 -5.48
C ASP A 9 8.12 8.76 -6.81
N SER A 10 8.66 9.23 -7.94
CA SER A 10 8.13 8.93 -9.26
C SER A 10 8.24 7.45 -9.62
N GLU A 11 9.32 6.79 -9.22
CA GLU A 11 9.56 5.36 -9.43
C GLU A 11 8.72 4.52 -8.47
N VAL A 12 8.57 4.96 -7.22
CA VAL A 12 7.66 4.34 -6.24
C VAL A 12 6.22 4.39 -6.75
N ILE A 13 5.75 5.51 -7.27
CA ILE A 13 4.40 5.63 -7.86
C ILE A 13 4.25 4.68 -9.05
N LYS A 14 5.23 4.65 -9.97
CA LYS A 14 5.21 3.72 -11.12
C LYS A 14 5.12 2.26 -10.66
N TYR A 15 5.88 1.90 -9.63
CA TYR A 15 5.86 0.56 -9.04
C TYR A 15 4.49 0.23 -8.43
N LEU A 16 3.91 1.13 -7.63
CA LEU A 16 2.60 0.93 -7.00
C LEU A 16 1.46 0.83 -8.00
N LEU A 17 1.56 1.54 -9.14
CA LEU A 17 0.50 1.64 -10.16
C LEU A 17 0.74 0.74 -11.38
N GLY A 18 1.83 -0.04 -11.40
CA GLY A 18 2.14 -0.96 -12.51
C GLY A 18 2.37 -0.25 -13.86
N TYR A 19 3.07 0.88 -13.86
CA TYR A 19 3.34 1.72 -15.05
C TYR A 19 2.10 2.26 -15.78
N GLN A 20 0.93 2.29 -15.12
CA GLN A 20 -0.23 2.98 -15.65
C GLN A 20 -0.01 4.50 -15.62
N ASN A 21 -0.39 5.20 -16.69
CA ASN A 21 -0.35 6.66 -16.77
C ASN A 21 -1.46 7.27 -15.90
N GLN A 22 -1.32 7.19 -14.58
CA GLN A 22 -2.18 7.86 -13.62
C GLN A 22 -1.44 9.10 -13.11
N GLN A 23 -2.07 10.27 -13.27
CA GLN A 23 -1.57 11.52 -12.70
C GLN A 23 -1.82 11.50 -11.19
N VAL A 24 -0.82 11.08 -10.43
CA VAL A 24 -0.83 11.16 -8.97
C VAL A 24 0.38 11.97 -8.51
N ALA A 25 0.14 12.98 -7.68
CA ALA A 25 1.14 13.99 -7.33
C ALA A 25 2.19 13.48 -6.32
N ASP A 26 1.85 12.50 -5.49
CA ASP A 26 2.71 12.00 -4.42
C ASP A 26 2.44 10.52 -4.08
N VAL A 27 3.45 9.88 -3.49
CA VAL A 27 3.46 8.46 -3.13
C VAL A 27 2.32 8.10 -2.17
N MET A 28 2.01 8.98 -1.20
CA MET A 28 1.01 8.69 -0.19
C MET A 28 -0.38 8.68 -0.79
N THR A 29 -0.68 9.64 -1.66
CA THR A 29 -1.94 9.66 -2.41
C THR A 29 -2.07 8.43 -3.32
N ALA A 30 -0.99 8.03 -4.00
CA ALA A 30 -0.98 6.83 -4.85
C ALA A 30 -1.29 5.57 -4.03
N TYR A 31 -0.59 5.40 -2.91
CA TYR A 31 -0.81 4.30 -1.99
C TYR A 31 -2.23 4.28 -1.42
N VAL A 32 -2.72 5.39 -0.89
CA VAL A 32 -4.05 5.45 -0.23
C VAL A 32 -5.16 5.13 -1.21
N LYS A 33 -5.17 5.78 -2.39
CA LYS A 33 -6.26 5.67 -3.37
C LYS A 33 -6.21 4.37 -4.17
N HIS A 34 -5.02 3.97 -4.60
CA HIS A 34 -4.89 2.89 -5.59
C HIS A 34 -4.43 1.56 -5.00
N VAL A 35 -3.82 1.54 -3.82
CA VAL A 35 -3.34 0.29 -3.20
C VAL A 35 -4.19 -0.07 -1.99
N LYS A 36 -4.18 0.79 -0.95
CA LYS A 36 -4.84 0.54 0.33
C LYS A 36 -6.34 0.34 0.16
N GLN A 37 -7.01 1.21 -0.59
CA GLN A 37 -8.46 1.12 -0.77
C GLN A 37 -8.88 -0.16 -1.52
N HIS A 38 -8.19 -0.51 -2.62
CA HIS A 38 -8.47 -1.76 -3.34
C HIS A 38 -8.20 -2.99 -2.49
N PHE A 39 -7.12 -3.01 -1.72
CA PHE A 39 -6.80 -4.10 -0.82
C PHE A 39 -7.87 -4.30 0.27
N LEU A 40 -8.31 -3.22 0.92
CA LEU A 40 -9.39 -3.29 1.91
C LEU A 40 -10.72 -3.72 1.29
N ASN A 41 -11.04 -3.24 0.09
CA ASN A 41 -12.24 -3.66 -0.64
C ASN A 41 -12.20 -5.15 -0.97
N ALA A 42 -11.05 -5.68 -1.38
CA ALA A 42 -10.87 -7.10 -1.65
C ALA A 42 -11.06 -7.94 -0.38
N ILE A 43 -10.45 -7.55 0.75
CA ILE A 43 -10.64 -8.22 2.04
C ILE A 43 -12.12 -8.29 2.41
N ASN A 44 -12.84 -7.17 2.26
CA ASN A 44 -14.27 -7.09 2.55
C ASN A 44 -15.08 -7.97 1.57
N HIS A 45 -14.77 -7.93 0.28
CA HIS A 45 -15.45 -8.71 -0.77
C HIS A 45 -15.32 -10.22 -0.53
N PHE A 46 -14.12 -10.68 -0.20
CA PHE A 46 -13.84 -12.09 0.13
C PHE A 46 -14.32 -12.49 1.53
N LYS A 47 -14.94 -11.57 2.30
CA LYS A 47 -15.40 -11.78 3.67
C LYS A 47 -14.32 -12.38 4.57
N LEU A 48 -13.05 -12.01 4.34
CA LEU A 48 -11.95 -12.51 5.14
C LEU A 48 -12.14 -11.99 6.57
N ALA A 49 -12.13 -12.90 7.54
CA ALA A 49 -12.28 -12.53 8.93
C ALA A 49 -11.03 -11.74 9.38
N TYR A 50 -11.14 -10.42 9.47
CA TYR A 50 -10.10 -9.58 10.05
C TYR A 50 -10.69 -8.68 11.12
N LYS A 51 -9.94 -8.49 12.20
CA LYS A 51 -10.18 -7.37 13.12
C LYS A 51 -9.32 -6.22 12.63
N LYS A 52 -9.94 -5.09 12.30
CA LYS A 52 -9.26 -3.90 11.76
C LYS A 52 -8.06 -3.48 12.62
N GLU A 53 -8.22 -3.49 13.94
CA GLU A 53 -7.16 -3.20 14.90
C GLU A 53 -5.99 -4.19 14.82
N LYS A 54 -6.28 -5.49 14.69
CA LYS A 54 -5.24 -6.53 14.53
C LYS A 54 -4.52 -6.39 13.19
N LEU A 55 -5.22 -6.05 12.12
CA LEU A 55 -4.63 -5.82 10.81
C LEU A 55 -3.68 -4.62 10.84
N LEU A 56 -4.14 -3.49 11.39
CA LEU A 56 -3.28 -2.30 11.54
C LEU A 56 -2.05 -2.60 12.39
N LYS A 57 -2.22 -3.28 13.53
CA LYS A 57 -1.10 -3.70 14.37
C LYS A 57 -0.11 -4.58 13.62
N ARG A 58 -0.59 -5.57 12.86
CA ARG A 58 0.28 -6.49 12.13
C ARG A 58 1.02 -5.79 10.98
N LEU A 59 0.37 -4.87 10.29
CA LEU A 59 1.00 -4.05 9.26
C LEU A 59 2.09 -3.14 9.85
N GLN A 60 1.85 -2.58 11.04
CA GLN A 60 2.85 -1.79 11.77
C GLN A 60 4.04 -2.66 12.20
N GLU A 61 3.80 -3.84 12.80
CA GLU A 61 4.86 -4.79 13.18
C GLU A 61 5.76 -5.16 11.98
N ILE A 62 5.16 -5.40 10.82
CA ILE A 62 5.89 -5.68 9.58
C ILE A 62 6.70 -4.45 9.13
N ALA A 63 6.09 -3.26 9.14
CA ALA A 63 6.77 -2.02 8.78
C ALA A 63 7.99 -1.76 9.70
N ASP A 64 7.81 -1.93 11.01
CA ASP A 64 8.87 -1.73 12.00
C ASP A 64 10.00 -2.76 11.83
N SER A 65 9.69 -4.00 11.43
CA SER A 65 10.72 -5.02 11.16
C SER A 65 11.54 -4.81 9.89
N LEU A 66 11.14 -3.88 9.02
CA LEU A 66 11.86 -3.51 7.80
C LEU A 66 12.85 -2.35 8.03
N ILE A 67 12.89 -1.80 9.25
CA ILE A 67 13.75 -0.67 9.67
C ILE A 67 15.05 -1.18 10.28
#